data_AF-A0A9P0E9B4-F1
#
_entry.id   AF-A0A9P0E9B4-F1
#
_cell.length_a   1.000
_cell.length_b   1.000
_cell.length_c   1.000
_cell.angle_alpha   90.00
_cell.angle_beta   90.00
_cell.angle_gamma   90.00
#
_symmetry.space_group_name_H-M   'P 1'
#
loop_
_entity.id
_entity.type
_entity.pdbx_description
1 polymer ?
#
loop_
_entity_poly.entity_id
_entity_poly.type
_entity_poly.pdbx_seq_one_letter_code
_entity_poly.pdbx_strand_id
1 'polypeptide(L)'
;MEFALKVIPFLFILISVMCYYLFNKEVVLIDYCEHNSKNLIFNEELCNDILQGNITIDKNYFQMFINLFSTKPLFRGKFNNSSVVLKTTVSVDHVKKLENDFLRIFTNVSKDDNSLLFVQMQVHSLINIPYGSPEFSKLRLCPVNSNVERFFNKISGFSHEVHDYLQLWTILSSNPEPLIMKMLDPKVWPVPQYFGSCGQLIVVEDCGLTLTNYYDSDWDIRANLSYQLLENAVKFTFQDPDFAYYMTDISPDNIAVTREGVVKYIDLEHFILIDKNSKGSSRYYIV
;
A
#
# COMPACT_ATOMS: atom_id res chain seq x y z
N MET A 1 -32.73 27.70 27.04
CA MET A 1 -31.82 27.30 28.13
C MET A 1 -32.18 25.94 28.74
N GLU A 2 -33.44 25.67 29.08
CA GLU A 2 -33.87 24.36 29.64
C GLU A 2 -33.61 23.15 28.73
N PHE A 3 -33.69 23.30 27.41
CA PHE A 3 -33.45 22.21 26.46
C PHE A 3 -31.96 21.76 26.46
N ALA A 4 -31.02 22.72 26.51
CA ALA A 4 -29.59 22.42 26.56
C ALA A 4 -29.18 21.69 27.85
N LEU A 5 -29.78 22.05 28.99
CA LEU A 5 -29.53 21.42 30.29
C LEU A 5 -29.98 19.95 30.38
N LYS A 6 -30.95 19.51 29.55
CA LYS A 6 -31.40 18.11 29.50
C LYS A 6 -30.70 17.28 28.43
N VAL A 7 -30.24 17.90 27.35
CA VAL A 7 -29.57 17.21 26.23
C VAL A 7 -28.09 16.93 26.52
N ILE A 8 -27.39 17.85 27.20
CA ILE A 8 -25.97 17.71 27.51
C ILE A 8 -25.66 16.43 28.34
N PRO A 9 -26.38 16.11 29.43
CA PRO A 9 -26.13 14.89 30.20
C PRO A 9 -26.35 13.61 29.40
N PHE A 10 -27.37 13.60 28.52
CA PHE A 10 -27.65 12.44 27.66
C PHE A 10 -26.53 12.22 26.64
N LEU A 11 -26.01 13.30 26.04
CA LEU A 11 -24.87 13.24 25.14
C LEU A 11 -23.62 12.70 25.85
N PHE A 12 -23.36 13.14 27.09
CA PHE A 12 -22.26 12.62 27.91
C PHE A 12 -22.39 11.13 28.22
N ILE A 13 -23.58 10.66 28.57
CA ILE A 13 -23.84 9.24 28.81
C ILE A 13 -23.59 8.45 27.52
N LEU A 14 -24.11 8.94 26.38
CA LEU A 14 -23.97 8.27 25.09
C LEU A 14 -22.50 8.20 24.64
N ILE A 15 -21.73 9.28 24.83
CA ILE A 15 -20.28 9.29 24.63
C ILE A 15 -19.59 8.32 25.59
N SER A 16 -19.96 8.27 26.86
CA SER A 16 -19.34 7.37 27.84
C SER A 16 -19.58 5.89 27.53
N VAL A 17 -20.79 5.54 27.07
CA VAL A 17 -21.16 4.18 26.65
C VAL A 17 -20.44 3.82 25.36
N MET A 18 -20.38 4.74 24.40
CA MET A 18 -19.62 4.55 23.16
C MET A 18 -18.14 4.35 23.47
N CYS A 19 -17.53 5.22 24.28
CA CYS A 19 -16.17 5.06 24.76
C CYS A 19 -15.97 3.71 25.45
N TYR A 20 -16.83 3.31 26.40
CA TYR A 20 -16.73 2.02 27.08
C TYR A 20 -16.77 0.83 26.11
N TYR A 21 -17.66 0.86 25.13
CA TYR A 21 -17.74 -0.18 24.10
C TYR A 21 -16.46 -0.22 23.24
N LEU A 22 -15.94 0.95 22.87
CA LEU A 22 -14.69 1.07 22.11
C LEU A 22 -13.46 0.66 22.92
N PHE A 23 -13.44 0.94 24.22
CA PHE A 23 -12.37 0.54 25.14
C PHE A 23 -12.29 -0.98 25.32
N ASN A 24 -13.43 -1.68 25.20
CA ASN A 24 -13.51 -3.13 25.38
C ASN A 24 -13.54 -3.93 24.07
N LYS A 25 -13.61 -3.27 22.92
CA LYS A 25 -13.59 -3.97 21.63
C LYS A 25 -12.18 -4.43 21.32
N GLU A 26 -11.95 -5.74 21.40
CA GLU A 26 -10.71 -6.34 20.92
C GLU A 26 -10.61 -6.21 19.40
N VAL A 27 -9.45 -5.79 18.91
CA VAL A 27 -9.17 -5.70 17.49
C VAL A 27 -8.73 -7.09 17.02
N VAL A 28 -9.59 -7.74 16.24
CA VAL A 28 -9.27 -9.03 15.62
C VAL A 28 -8.71 -8.77 14.23
N LEU A 29 -7.39 -8.94 14.06
CA LEU A 29 -6.70 -8.62 12.81
C LEU A 29 -7.23 -9.39 11.58
N ILE A 30 -7.72 -10.60 11.78
CA ILE A 30 -8.24 -11.43 10.69
C ILE A 30 -9.43 -10.77 9.97
N ASP A 31 -10.22 -9.97 10.68
CA ASP A 31 -11.38 -9.25 10.11
C ASP A 31 -10.94 -8.20 9.08
N TYR A 32 -9.69 -7.72 9.17
CA TYR A 32 -9.12 -6.73 8.27
C TYR A 32 -8.36 -7.35 7.09
N CYS A 33 -8.08 -8.65 7.15
CA CYS A 33 -7.40 -9.36 6.06
C CYS A 33 -8.32 -9.55 4.85
N GLU A 34 -9.64 -9.59 5.07
CA GLU A 34 -10.61 -10.06 4.08
C GLU A 34 -10.32 -11.49 3.57
N HIS A 35 -9.86 -12.35 4.48
CA HIS A 35 -9.67 -13.79 4.25
C HIS A 35 -10.93 -14.48 3.67
N ASN A 36 -12.12 -13.88 3.83
CA ASN A 36 -13.38 -14.42 3.33
C ASN A 36 -13.74 -14.04 1.89
N SER A 37 -12.95 -13.21 1.20
CA SER A 37 -13.14 -12.98 -0.24
C SER A 37 -12.79 -14.25 -0.99
N LYS A 38 -13.81 -15.00 -1.42
CA LYS A 38 -13.63 -16.34 -2.02
C LYS A 38 -13.03 -16.31 -3.42
N ASN A 39 -13.07 -15.16 -4.09
CA ASN A 39 -12.78 -15.06 -5.52
C ASN A 39 -11.43 -14.37 -5.79
N LEU A 40 -11.07 -13.38 -4.97
CA LEU A 40 -9.82 -12.64 -5.13
C LEU A 40 -8.64 -13.48 -4.65
N ILE A 41 -7.50 -13.29 -5.33
CA ILE A 41 -6.26 -14.00 -4.99
C ILE A 41 -5.28 -12.97 -4.44
N PHE A 42 -5.04 -13.02 -3.13
CA PHE A 42 -4.10 -12.13 -2.44
C PHE A 42 -2.86 -12.91 -1.99
N ASN A 43 -1.90 -12.23 -1.36
CA ASN A 43 -0.79 -12.92 -0.68
C ASN A 43 -1.24 -13.41 0.70
N GLU A 44 -0.66 -14.52 1.14
CA GLU A 44 -0.98 -15.18 2.42
C GLU A 44 0.25 -15.34 3.34
N GLU A 45 1.35 -14.66 3.03
CA GLU A 45 2.66 -14.78 3.68
C GLU A 45 2.61 -14.69 5.22
N LEU A 46 1.76 -13.80 5.74
CA LEU A 46 1.61 -13.58 7.19
C LEU A 46 0.26 -14.05 7.75
N CYS A 47 -0.55 -14.78 6.99
CA CYS A 47 -1.86 -15.23 7.49
C CYS A 47 -1.72 -16.13 8.72
N ASN A 48 -0.74 -17.04 8.72
CA ASN A 48 -0.48 -17.90 9.86
C ASN A 48 -0.02 -17.11 11.10
N ASP A 49 0.86 -16.13 10.94
CA ASP A 49 1.32 -15.28 12.03
C ASP A 49 0.19 -14.44 12.64
N ILE A 50 -0.72 -13.95 11.80
CA ILE A 50 -1.92 -13.23 12.25
C ILE A 50 -2.86 -14.17 13.03
N LEU A 51 -3.14 -15.36 12.49
CA LEU A 51 -4.03 -16.34 13.12
C LEU A 51 -3.49 -16.88 14.45
N GLN A 52 -2.17 -17.00 14.57
CA GLN A 52 -1.49 -17.44 15.80
C GLN A 52 -1.29 -16.32 16.83
N GLY A 53 -1.55 -15.06 16.46
CA GLY A 53 -1.34 -13.91 17.35
C GLY A 53 0.14 -13.53 17.52
N ASN A 54 1.00 -13.87 16.57
CA ASN A 54 2.43 -13.51 16.59
C ASN A 54 2.66 -12.01 16.32
N ILE A 55 1.63 -11.29 15.83
CA ILE A 55 1.64 -9.85 15.61
C ILE A 55 0.74 -9.18 16.65
N THR A 56 1.30 -8.29 17.46
CA THR A 56 0.58 -7.59 18.52
C THR A 56 0.29 -6.15 18.12
N ILE A 57 -0.88 -5.62 18.49
CA ILE A 57 -1.27 -4.21 18.26
C ILE A 57 -1.06 -3.39 19.54
N ASP A 58 -0.49 -2.20 19.39
CA ASP A 58 -0.37 -1.23 20.47
C ASP A 58 -1.74 -0.63 20.82
N LYS A 59 -2.06 -0.58 22.11
CA LYS A 59 -3.31 0.00 22.60
C LYS A 59 -3.25 1.53 22.58
N ASN A 60 -3.43 2.13 21.41
CA ASN A 60 -3.63 3.57 21.26
C ASN A 60 -5.11 3.86 21.01
N TYR A 61 -5.81 4.30 22.06
CA TYR A 61 -7.26 4.54 22.01
C TYR A 61 -7.66 5.64 21.02
N PHE A 62 -6.81 6.65 20.84
CA PHE A 62 -7.08 7.70 19.86
C PHE A 62 -6.98 7.16 18.43
N GLN A 63 -5.96 6.34 18.15
CA GLN A 63 -5.85 5.65 16.85
C GLN A 63 -7.02 4.68 16.63
N MET A 64 -7.40 3.91 17.64
CA MET A 64 -8.55 3.00 17.58
C MET A 64 -9.84 3.77 17.26
N PHE A 65 -10.03 4.94 17.87
CA PHE A 65 -11.17 5.81 17.58
C PHE A 65 -11.15 6.32 16.13
N ILE A 66 -10.00 6.82 15.65
CA ILE A 66 -9.86 7.27 14.25
C ILE A 66 -10.18 6.13 13.28
N ASN A 67 -9.69 4.92 13.56
CA ASN A 67 -9.88 3.75 12.70
C ASN A 67 -11.35 3.32 12.54
N LEU A 68 -12.26 3.73 13.43
CA LEU A 68 -13.70 3.45 13.28
C LEU A 68 -14.32 4.20 12.10
N PHE A 69 -13.76 5.34 11.76
CA PHE A 69 -14.23 6.21 10.69
C PHE A 69 -13.30 6.15 9.46
N SER A 70 -12.17 5.46 9.57
CA SER A 70 -11.23 5.30 8.47
C SER A 70 -11.71 4.25 7.48
N THR A 71 -11.67 4.59 6.20
CA THR A 71 -11.90 3.63 5.09
C THR A 71 -10.72 2.68 4.88
N LYS A 72 -9.53 3.04 5.41
CA LYS A 72 -8.32 2.22 5.43
C LYS A 72 -7.68 2.27 6.82
N PRO A 73 -8.11 1.41 7.74
CA PRO A 73 -7.55 1.36 9.09
C PRO A 73 -6.04 1.15 9.12
N LEU A 74 -5.39 1.81 10.07
CA LEU A 74 -3.95 1.72 10.31
C LEU A 74 -3.67 1.43 11.79
N PHE A 75 -2.85 0.41 12.06
CA PHE A 75 -2.50 -0.03 13.40
C PHE A 75 -0.99 0.02 13.57
N ARG A 76 -0.52 0.42 14.76
CA ARG A 76 0.88 0.24 15.17
C ARG A 76 0.99 -0.97 16.06
N GLY A 77 2.13 -1.64 16.02
CA GLY A 77 2.30 -2.89 16.74
C GLY A 77 3.72 -3.41 16.72
N LYS A 78 3.85 -4.71 17.01
CA LYS A 78 5.12 -5.43 17.00
C LYS A 78 5.00 -6.76 16.29
N PHE A 79 6.06 -7.13 15.57
CA PHE A 79 6.25 -8.43 14.94
C PHE A 79 7.74 -8.78 15.01
N ASN A 80 8.09 -9.97 15.51
CA ASN A 80 9.48 -10.42 15.66
C ASN A 80 10.43 -9.39 16.32
N ASN A 81 9.97 -8.76 17.41
CA ASN A 81 10.65 -7.66 18.12
C ASN A 81 10.84 -6.34 17.36
N SER A 82 10.40 -6.25 16.10
CA SER A 82 10.39 -5.01 15.32
C SER A 82 9.09 -4.24 15.54
N SER A 83 9.17 -2.91 15.59
CA SER A 83 7.99 -2.04 15.52
C SER A 83 7.43 -2.05 14.09
N VAL A 84 6.14 -2.28 13.96
CA VAL A 84 5.46 -2.42 12.66
C VAL A 84 4.20 -1.57 12.58
N VAL A 85 3.86 -1.20 11.35
CA VAL A 85 2.57 -0.65 10.97
C VAL A 85 1.81 -1.71 10.17
N LEU A 86 0.57 -1.98 10.58
CA LEU A 86 -0.38 -2.77 9.81
C LEU A 86 -1.36 -1.82 9.13
N LYS A 87 -1.54 -1.97 7.82
CA LYS A 87 -2.48 -1.13 7.06
C LYS A 87 -3.25 -1.94 6.04
N THR A 88 -4.54 -1.63 5.91
CA THR A 88 -5.39 -2.19 4.86
C THR A 88 -5.19 -1.41 3.57
N THR A 89 -4.92 -2.11 2.47
CA THR A 89 -4.60 -1.46 1.18
C THR A 89 -5.83 -1.08 0.37
N VAL A 90 -7.00 -1.64 0.71
CA VAL A 90 -8.26 -1.46 -0.03
C VAL A 90 -9.38 -1.18 0.97
N SER A 91 -10.36 -0.38 0.56
CA SER A 91 -11.58 -0.18 1.35
C SER A 91 -12.58 -1.28 1.08
N VAL A 92 -13.41 -1.61 2.07
CA VAL A 92 -14.44 -2.67 1.99
C VAL A 92 -15.37 -2.49 0.79
N ASP A 93 -15.74 -1.24 0.46
CA ASP A 93 -16.61 -0.95 -0.69
C ASP A 93 -15.92 -1.23 -2.03
N HIS A 94 -14.61 -0.97 -2.11
CA HIS A 94 -13.83 -1.28 -3.31
C HIS A 94 -13.61 -2.78 -3.47
N VAL A 95 -13.48 -3.56 -2.39
CA VAL A 95 -13.32 -5.02 -2.51
C VAL A 95 -14.52 -5.67 -3.19
N LYS A 96 -15.75 -5.30 -2.81
CA LYS A 96 -16.96 -5.83 -3.48
C LYS A 96 -16.99 -5.52 -4.98
N LYS A 97 -16.53 -4.32 -5.37
CA LYS A 97 -16.42 -3.95 -6.79
C LYS A 97 -15.39 -4.84 -7.50
N LEU A 98 -14.23 -5.03 -6.88
CA LEU A 98 -13.17 -5.90 -7.41
C LEU A 98 -13.63 -7.35 -7.55
N GLU A 99 -14.36 -7.89 -6.58
CA GLU A 99 -14.93 -9.25 -6.68
C GLU A 99 -15.87 -9.38 -7.87
N ASN A 100 -16.74 -8.40 -8.10
CA ASN A 100 -17.65 -8.40 -9.24
C ASN A 100 -16.90 -8.31 -10.57
N ASP A 101 -15.88 -7.46 -10.65
CA ASP A 101 -15.04 -7.34 -11.84
C ASP A 101 -14.25 -8.64 -12.10
N PHE A 102 -13.67 -9.24 -11.05
CA PHE A 102 -12.98 -10.52 -11.11
C PHE A 102 -13.90 -11.63 -11.62
N LEU A 103 -15.10 -11.75 -11.06
CA LEU A 103 -16.08 -12.73 -11.52
C LEU A 103 -16.47 -12.48 -12.97
N ARG A 104 -16.76 -11.23 -13.36
CA ARG A 104 -17.13 -10.91 -14.75
C ARG A 104 -16.04 -11.33 -15.74
N ILE A 105 -14.78 -11.18 -15.39
CA ILE A 105 -13.65 -11.46 -16.29
C ILE A 105 -13.23 -12.94 -16.25
N PHE A 106 -13.17 -13.56 -15.06
CA PHE A 106 -12.51 -14.85 -14.86
C PHE A 106 -13.43 -16.03 -14.51
N THR A 107 -14.75 -15.84 -14.35
CA THR A 107 -15.66 -16.95 -13.94
C THR A 107 -15.57 -18.17 -14.86
N ASN A 108 -15.40 -17.97 -16.17
CA ASN A 108 -15.35 -19.05 -17.17
C ASN A 108 -13.94 -19.36 -17.65
N VAL A 109 -12.93 -18.87 -16.94
CA VAL A 109 -11.52 -19.02 -17.31
C VAL A 109 -10.95 -20.21 -16.53
N SER A 110 -10.38 -21.19 -17.25
CA SER A 110 -9.70 -22.30 -16.60
C SER A 110 -8.46 -21.79 -15.86
N LYS A 111 -8.15 -22.35 -14.70
CA LYS A 111 -6.92 -22.01 -13.95
C LYS A 111 -5.75 -22.90 -14.41
N ASP A 112 -5.65 -23.14 -15.71
CA ASP A 112 -4.61 -23.95 -16.34
C ASP A 112 -3.91 -23.16 -17.46
N ASP A 113 -2.79 -23.68 -17.95
CA ASP A 113 -1.92 -23.00 -18.90
C ASP A 113 -2.61 -22.56 -20.20
N ASN A 114 -3.76 -23.14 -20.57
CA ASN A 114 -4.51 -22.70 -21.76
C ASN A 114 -5.05 -21.27 -21.62
N SER A 115 -5.26 -20.83 -20.38
CA SER A 115 -5.76 -19.49 -20.07
C SER A 115 -4.65 -18.47 -19.79
N LEU A 116 -3.38 -18.90 -19.75
CA LEU A 116 -2.26 -18.05 -19.36
C LEU A 116 -2.18 -16.77 -20.19
N LEU A 117 -2.27 -16.88 -21.51
CA LEU A 117 -2.20 -15.73 -22.42
C LEU A 117 -3.35 -14.73 -22.17
N PHE A 118 -4.56 -15.24 -21.89
CA PHE A 118 -5.70 -14.39 -21.59
C PHE A 118 -5.49 -13.61 -20.28
N VAL A 119 -5.06 -14.29 -19.22
CA VAL A 119 -4.82 -13.65 -17.92
C VAL A 119 -3.67 -12.64 -18.01
N GLN A 120 -2.58 -12.98 -18.72
CA GLN A 120 -1.48 -12.06 -19.02
C GLN A 120 -1.99 -10.79 -19.69
N MET A 121 -2.82 -10.90 -20.73
CA MET A 121 -3.41 -9.75 -21.41
C MET A 121 -4.23 -8.86 -20.46
N GLN A 122 -5.01 -9.46 -19.56
CA GLN A 122 -5.75 -8.69 -18.55
C GLN A 122 -4.81 -7.91 -17.63
N VAL A 123 -3.74 -8.54 -17.13
CA VAL A 123 -2.75 -7.88 -16.27
C VAL A 123 -2.03 -6.75 -17.03
N HIS A 124 -1.57 -7.00 -18.25
CA HIS A 124 -0.85 -6.00 -19.05
C HIS A 124 -1.69 -4.76 -19.29
N SER A 125 -3.01 -4.93 -19.48
CA SER A 125 -3.94 -3.81 -19.69
C SER A 125 -4.05 -2.86 -18.50
N LEU A 126 -3.78 -3.33 -17.27
CA LEU A 126 -3.83 -2.51 -16.06
C LEU A 126 -2.62 -1.56 -15.93
N ILE A 127 -1.49 -1.92 -16.56
CA ILE A 127 -0.22 -1.19 -16.41
C ILE A 127 0.10 -0.37 -17.67
N ASN A 128 -0.17 -0.92 -18.86
CA ASN A 128 0.07 -0.28 -20.15
C ASN A 128 -1.15 0.54 -20.60
N ILE A 129 -1.43 1.61 -19.86
CA ILE A 129 -2.59 2.46 -20.12
C ILE A 129 -2.25 3.55 -21.15
N PRO A 130 -3.03 3.69 -22.24
CA PRO A 130 -2.83 4.75 -23.22
C PRO A 130 -2.84 6.16 -22.62
N TYR A 131 -1.99 7.03 -23.16
CA TYR A 131 -1.99 8.45 -22.80
C TYR A 131 -3.35 9.08 -23.10
N GLY A 132 -3.88 9.86 -22.16
CA GLY A 132 -5.21 10.49 -22.27
C GLY A 132 -6.39 9.59 -21.90
N SER A 133 -6.15 8.36 -21.42
CA SER A 133 -7.22 7.58 -20.78
C SER A 133 -7.80 8.34 -19.58
N PRO A 134 -9.13 8.41 -19.42
CA PRO A 134 -9.77 8.99 -18.24
C PRO A 134 -9.50 8.18 -16.97
N GLU A 135 -8.98 6.96 -17.10
CA GLU A 135 -8.63 6.10 -15.97
C GLU A 135 -7.28 6.52 -15.35
N PHE A 136 -7.35 7.04 -14.13
CA PHE A 136 -6.21 7.15 -13.23
C PHE A 136 -5.88 5.77 -12.69
N SER A 137 -4.86 5.13 -13.25
CA SER A 137 -4.28 3.95 -12.63
C SER A 137 -3.29 4.37 -11.55
N LYS A 138 -3.33 3.60 -10.46
CA LYS A 138 -2.38 3.63 -9.37
C LYS A 138 -0.96 3.24 -9.79
N LEU A 139 -0.82 2.41 -10.83
CA LEU A 139 0.48 2.05 -11.40
C LEU A 139 0.46 2.12 -12.93
N ARG A 140 1.35 2.92 -13.50
CA ARG A 140 1.50 3.04 -14.95
C ARG A 140 2.92 2.75 -15.37
N LEU A 141 3.09 1.94 -16.41
CA LEU A 141 4.37 1.74 -17.09
C LEU A 141 4.42 2.62 -18.34
N CYS A 142 5.54 3.28 -18.57
CA CYS A 142 5.72 4.26 -19.63
C CYS A 142 7.06 4.04 -20.37
N PRO A 143 7.08 4.10 -21.71
CA PRO A 143 5.92 4.28 -22.60
C PRO A 143 4.98 3.06 -22.63
N VAL A 144 3.79 3.21 -23.23
CA VAL A 144 2.75 2.17 -23.31
C VAL A 144 3.23 0.86 -23.96
N ASN A 145 4.27 0.93 -24.81
CA ASN A 145 4.85 -0.22 -25.51
C ASN A 145 6.11 -0.77 -24.79
N SER A 146 6.26 -0.46 -23.50
CA SER A 146 7.36 -0.97 -22.69
C SER A 146 7.26 -2.48 -22.51
N ASN A 147 8.41 -3.10 -22.27
CA ASN A 147 8.45 -4.53 -22.01
C ASN A 147 8.02 -4.81 -20.56
N VAL A 148 6.75 -5.18 -20.37
CA VAL A 148 6.17 -5.49 -19.06
C VAL A 148 6.89 -6.67 -18.38
N GLU A 149 7.48 -7.59 -19.15
CA GLU A 149 8.24 -8.70 -18.57
C GLU A 149 9.44 -8.23 -17.76
N ARG A 150 10.08 -7.10 -18.13
CA ARG A 150 11.15 -6.53 -17.29
C ARG A 150 10.64 -6.08 -15.92
N PHE A 151 9.41 -5.58 -15.89
CA PHE A 151 8.76 -5.20 -14.64
C PHE A 151 8.45 -6.45 -13.81
N PHE A 152 7.88 -7.50 -14.41
CA PHE A 152 7.57 -8.74 -13.69
C PHE A 152 8.80 -9.47 -13.16
N ASN A 153 9.90 -9.47 -13.91
CA ASN A 153 11.16 -10.08 -13.48
C ASN A 153 11.78 -9.41 -12.24
N LYS A 154 11.35 -8.20 -11.86
CA LYS A 154 11.75 -7.56 -10.60
C LYS A 154 10.90 -7.97 -9.41
N ILE A 155 9.78 -8.65 -9.63
CA ILE A 155 8.92 -9.15 -8.54
C ILE A 155 9.53 -10.44 -8.02
N SER A 156 10.05 -10.40 -6.79
CA SER A 156 10.62 -11.58 -6.14
C SER A 156 9.57 -12.69 -5.99
N GLY A 157 9.93 -13.92 -6.40
CA GLY A 157 9.07 -15.10 -6.27
C GLY A 157 8.01 -15.29 -7.37
N PHE A 158 8.00 -14.46 -8.41
CA PHE A 158 7.05 -14.60 -9.52
C PHE A 158 7.44 -15.75 -10.45
N SER A 159 6.63 -16.81 -10.49
CA SER A 159 6.87 -18.05 -11.25
C SER A 159 6.28 -18.04 -12.67
N HIS A 160 5.56 -16.97 -13.02
CA HIS A 160 4.88 -16.79 -14.31
C HIS A 160 3.77 -17.83 -14.58
N GLU A 161 3.21 -18.41 -13.52
CA GLU A 161 2.05 -19.30 -13.60
C GLU A 161 0.73 -18.51 -13.62
N VAL A 162 -0.36 -19.15 -14.05
CA VAL A 162 -1.70 -18.54 -14.10
C VAL A 162 -2.12 -17.98 -12.75
N HIS A 163 -1.79 -18.69 -11.66
CA HIS A 163 -2.09 -18.25 -10.31
C HIS A 163 -1.43 -16.91 -9.99
N ASP A 164 -0.16 -16.74 -10.34
CA ASP A 164 0.60 -15.52 -10.07
C ASP A 164 0.04 -14.34 -10.86
N TYR A 165 -0.36 -14.55 -12.12
CA TYR A 165 -0.99 -13.48 -12.90
C TYR A 165 -2.37 -13.09 -12.35
N LEU A 166 -3.17 -14.04 -11.84
CA LEU A 166 -4.44 -13.72 -11.18
C LEU A 166 -4.22 -12.98 -9.84
N GLN A 167 -3.19 -13.35 -9.08
CA GLN A 167 -2.78 -12.63 -7.88
C GLN A 167 -2.33 -11.21 -8.23
N LEU A 168 -1.51 -11.08 -9.25
CA LEU A 168 -1.00 -9.80 -9.73
C LEU A 168 -2.14 -8.91 -10.25
N TRP A 169 -3.11 -9.47 -10.98
CA TRP A 169 -4.32 -8.76 -11.38
C TRP A 169 -5.06 -8.20 -10.17
N THR A 170 -5.22 -9.01 -9.11
CA THR A 170 -5.90 -8.61 -7.88
C THR A 170 -5.16 -7.47 -7.19
N ILE A 171 -3.83 -7.57 -7.04
CA ILE A 171 -3.00 -6.53 -6.41
C ILE A 171 -3.03 -5.24 -7.23
N LEU A 172 -2.81 -5.30 -8.55
CA LEU A 172 -2.78 -4.12 -9.41
C LEU A 172 -4.12 -3.41 -9.50
N SER A 173 -5.23 -4.17 -9.55
CA SER A 173 -6.57 -3.60 -9.61
C SER A 173 -6.98 -2.94 -8.29
N SER A 174 -6.35 -3.34 -7.19
CA SER A 174 -6.72 -2.91 -5.84
C SER A 174 -5.78 -1.83 -5.30
N ASN A 175 -4.52 -2.20 -5.10
CA ASN A 175 -3.47 -1.33 -4.63
C ASN A 175 -2.08 -1.91 -4.96
N PRO A 176 -1.26 -1.24 -5.80
CA PRO A 176 0.05 -1.73 -6.21
C PRO A 176 1.13 -1.57 -5.12
N GLU A 177 0.86 -0.92 -4.00
CA GLU A 177 1.85 -0.67 -2.95
C GLU A 177 2.63 -1.93 -2.49
N PRO A 178 1.98 -3.07 -2.16
CA PRO A 178 2.71 -4.28 -1.77
C PRO A 178 3.66 -4.78 -2.86
N LEU A 179 3.29 -4.56 -4.13
CA LEU A 179 4.10 -4.93 -5.27
C LEU A 179 5.35 -4.07 -5.38
N ILE A 180 5.20 -2.74 -5.23
CA ILE A 180 6.33 -1.80 -5.26
C ILE A 180 7.29 -2.08 -4.11
N MET A 181 6.77 -2.40 -2.91
CA MET A 181 7.61 -2.78 -1.77
C MET A 181 8.41 -4.07 -2.02
N LYS A 182 7.81 -5.07 -2.70
CA LYS A 182 8.53 -6.29 -3.08
C LYS A 182 9.63 -6.05 -4.13
N MET A 183 9.50 -5.01 -4.94
CA MET A 183 10.51 -4.65 -5.95
C MET A 183 11.65 -3.80 -5.39
N LEU A 184 11.37 -2.96 -4.39
CA LEU A 184 12.32 -1.99 -3.84
C LEU A 184 12.92 -2.51 -2.53
N ASP A 185 14.12 -3.08 -2.58
CA ASP A 185 14.85 -3.52 -1.38
C ASP A 185 15.04 -2.33 -0.39
N PRO A 186 14.50 -2.40 0.84
CA PRO A 186 14.57 -1.31 1.83
C PRO A 186 16.00 -0.98 2.30
N LYS A 187 16.98 -1.85 2.04
CA LYS A 187 18.41 -1.58 2.29
C LYS A 187 18.99 -0.61 1.27
N VAL A 188 18.46 -0.64 0.06
CA VAL A 188 18.91 0.19 -1.06
C VAL A 188 18.00 1.39 -1.21
N TRP A 189 16.68 1.23 -1.04
CA TRP A 189 15.68 2.26 -1.32
C TRP A 189 15.14 2.90 -0.04
N PRO A 190 14.72 4.18 -0.08
CA PRO A 190 14.15 4.87 1.06
C PRO A 190 12.68 4.45 1.29
N VAL A 191 12.40 3.16 1.34
CA VAL A 191 11.07 2.60 1.59
C VAL A 191 11.07 1.77 2.89
N PRO A 192 9.91 1.55 3.52
CA PRO A 192 9.76 0.68 4.67
C PRO A 192 10.15 -0.76 4.35
N GLN A 193 10.67 -1.48 5.34
CA GLN A 193 10.73 -2.94 5.23
C GLN A 193 9.32 -3.54 5.14
N TYR A 194 9.08 -4.33 4.09
CA TYR A 194 7.86 -5.14 3.94
C TYR A 194 8.07 -6.50 4.59
N PHE A 195 7.24 -6.82 5.58
CA PHE A 195 7.29 -8.12 6.28
C PHE A 195 6.39 -9.17 5.64
N GLY A 196 5.37 -8.73 4.90
CA GLY A 196 4.42 -9.60 4.21
C GLY A 196 2.99 -9.07 4.31
N SER A 197 2.03 -9.89 3.87
CA SER A 197 0.62 -9.58 4.00
C SER A 197 -0.25 -10.81 4.22
N CYS A 198 -1.48 -10.57 4.67
CA CYS A 198 -2.57 -11.52 4.62
C CYS A 198 -3.79 -10.85 4.00
N GLY A 199 -4.15 -11.29 2.79
CA GLY A 199 -5.21 -10.63 2.05
C GLY A 199 -4.84 -9.18 1.71
N GLN A 200 -5.72 -8.24 2.06
CA GLN A 200 -5.49 -6.79 1.87
C GLN A 200 -4.71 -6.12 3.03
N LEU A 201 -4.46 -6.84 4.13
CA LEU A 201 -3.74 -6.30 5.27
C LEU A 201 -2.24 -6.53 5.08
N ILE A 202 -1.47 -5.45 4.99
CA ILE A 202 0.00 -5.53 4.89
C ILE A 202 0.66 -5.13 6.20
N VAL A 203 1.83 -5.72 6.45
CA VAL A 203 2.66 -5.45 7.63
C VAL A 203 4.00 -4.89 7.16
N VAL A 204 4.31 -3.68 7.62
CA VAL A 204 5.49 -2.92 7.21
C VAL A 204 6.21 -2.32 8.41
N GLU A 205 7.45 -1.89 8.22
CA GLU A 205 8.22 -1.16 9.23
C GLU A 205 7.48 0.10 9.73
N ASP A 206 7.50 0.32 11.05
CA ASP A 206 7.11 1.61 11.61
C ASP A 206 8.24 2.63 11.45
N CYS A 207 8.17 3.43 10.39
CA CYS A 207 9.16 4.46 10.09
C CYS A 207 9.01 5.75 10.92
N GLY A 208 8.21 5.76 11.99
CA GLY A 208 8.13 6.89 12.92
C GLY A 208 7.09 7.94 12.55
N LEU A 209 7.45 9.22 12.73
CA LEU A 209 6.55 10.35 12.53
C LEU A 209 6.60 10.84 11.08
N THR A 210 5.47 11.32 10.56
CA THR A 210 5.39 11.91 9.22
C THR A 210 6.16 13.23 9.15
N LEU A 211 6.57 13.63 7.95
CA LEU A 211 7.35 14.84 7.70
C LEU A 211 6.61 16.11 8.18
N THR A 212 5.28 16.10 8.19
CA THR A 212 4.43 17.15 8.77
C THR A 212 4.80 17.49 10.21
N ASN A 213 5.26 16.52 11.00
CA ASN A 213 5.67 16.73 12.40
C ASN A 213 7.01 17.48 12.52
N TYR A 214 7.72 17.72 11.43
CA TYR A 214 9.06 18.32 11.42
C TYR A 214 9.09 19.76 10.86
N TYR A 215 7.94 20.35 10.52
CA TYR A 215 7.87 21.70 9.96
C TYR A 215 8.45 22.79 10.88
N ASP A 216 8.23 22.64 12.18
CA ASP A 216 8.70 23.56 13.21
C ASP A 216 10.00 23.08 13.89
N SER A 217 10.65 22.04 13.34
CA SER A 217 11.96 21.60 13.82
C SER A 217 13.06 22.63 13.52
N ASP A 218 14.18 22.51 14.24
CA ASP A 218 15.34 23.38 14.05
C ASP A 218 15.85 23.36 12.60
N TRP A 219 16.52 24.45 12.21
CA TRP A 219 16.96 24.66 10.82
C TRP A 219 17.80 23.51 10.28
N ASP A 220 18.71 22.99 11.08
CA ASP A 220 19.65 21.93 10.76
C ASP A 220 18.94 20.61 10.48
N ILE A 221 17.91 20.28 11.27
CA ILE A 221 17.04 19.12 11.03
C ILE A 221 16.32 19.30 9.68
N ARG A 222 15.66 20.44 9.46
CA ARG A 222 14.89 20.69 8.24
C ARG A 222 15.77 20.72 6.98
N ALA A 223 16.96 21.29 7.08
CA ALA A 223 17.95 21.31 6.00
C ALA A 223 18.43 19.89 5.66
N ASN A 224 18.73 19.07 6.67
CA ASN A 224 19.12 17.67 6.48
C ASN A 224 18.00 16.83 5.84
N LEU A 225 16.75 16.98 6.30
CA LEU A 225 15.60 16.27 5.72
C LEU A 225 15.37 16.69 4.26
N SER A 226 15.49 18.00 3.98
CA SER A 226 15.37 18.54 2.62
C SER A 226 16.46 18.00 1.69
N TYR A 227 17.70 17.89 2.18
CA TYR A 227 18.80 17.26 1.44
C TYR A 227 18.49 15.80 1.10
N GLN A 228 18.04 15.00 2.09
CA GLN A 228 17.66 13.60 1.87
C GLN A 228 16.52 13.45 0.87
N LEU A 229 15.51 14.34 0.88
CA LEU A 229 14.42 14.32 -0.08
C LEU A 229 14.90 14.54 -1.52
N LEU A 230 15.82 15.48 -1.73
CA LEU A 230 16.41 15.73 -3.05
C LEU A 230 17.29 14.56 -3.50
N GLU A 231 18.11 14.01 -2.60
CA GLU A 231 18.93 12.83 -2.89
C GLU A 231 18.06 11.61 -3.25
N ASN A 232 16.97 11.39 -2.51
CA ASN A 232 16.03 10.32 -2.77
C ASN A 232 15.30 10.51 -4.11
N ALA A 233 14.95 11.74 -4.50
CA ALA A 233 14.38 12.02 -5.82
C ALA A 233 15.35 11.62 -6.95
N VAL A 234 16.61 12.06 -6.86
CA VAL A 234 17.68 11.67 -7.80
C VAL A 234 17.83 10.15 -7.84
N LYS A 235 17.79 9.51 -6.68
CA LYS A 235 17.91 8.05 -6.53
C LYS A 235 16.78 7.31 -7.25
N PHE A 236 15.52 7.69 -7.02
CA PHE A 236 14.36 7.13 -7.71
C PHE A 236 14.40 7.33 -9.23
N THR A 237 14.97 8.44 -9.69
CA THR A 237 15.10 8.69 -11.13
C THR A 237 16.23 7.88 -11.76
N PHE A 238 17.40 7.77 -11.12
CA PHE A 238 18.61 7.32 -11.81
C PHE A 238 19.18 5.99 -11.33
N GLN A 239 18.93 5.55 -10.09
CA GLN A 239 19.69 4.43 -9.51
C GLN A 239 19.35 3.07 -10.12
N ASP A 240 18.09 2.79 -10.45
CA ASP A 240 17.72 1.51 -11.06
C ASP A 240 18.08 1.50 -12.56
N PRO A 241 18.73 0.45 -13.07
CA PRO A 241 19.15 0.40 -14.48
C PRO A 241 18.00 0.26 -15.48
N ASP A 242 16.85 -0.24 -15.05
CA ASP A 242 15.70 -0.55 -15.91
C ASP A 242 14.60 0.50 -15.81
N PHE A 243 14.37 1.02 -14.61
CA PHE A 243 13.24 1.91 -14.34
C PHE A 243 13.65 3.24 -13.71
N ALA A 244 12.90 4.30 -14.01
CA ALA A 244 12.80 5.47 -13.16
C ALA A 244 11.43 5.45 -12.46
N TYR A 245 11.42 5.72 -11.17
CA TYR A 245 10.22 5.68 -10.34
C TYR A 245 9.74 7.10 -10.05
N TYR A 246 8.52 7.44 -10.49
CA TYR A 246 7.90 8.72 -10.18
C TYR A 246 6.63 8.51 -9.38
N MET A 247 6.65 8.97 -8.14
CA MET A 247 5.45 9.02 -7.30
C MET A 247 4.60 10.21 -7.72
N THR A 248 3.30 10.01 -7.90
CA THR A 248 2.40 11.10 -8.31
C THR A 248 1.57 11.68 -7.17
N ASP A 249 1.58 11.03 -6.01
CA ASP A 249 0.87 11.46 -4.80
C ASP A 249 1.86 11.74 -3.66
N ILE A 250 2.82 12.63 -3.92
CA ILE A 250 3.79 13.04 -2.89
C ILE A 250 3.15 14.09 -1.99
N SER A 251 3.09 13.78 -0.70
CA SER A 251 2.74 14.71 0.35
C SER A 251 3.62 14.50 1.59
N PRO A 252 3.76 15.50 2.46
CA PRO A 252 4.46 15.38 3.74
C PRO A 252 3.91 14.27 4.66
N ASP A 253 2.63 13.91 4.52
CA ASP A 253 2.00 12.83 5.29
C ASP A 253 2.34 11.44 4.75
N ASN A 254 2.77 11.36 3.48
CA ASN A 254 3.18 10.12 2.79
C ASN A 254 4.68 9.81 2.99
N ILE A 255 5.38 10.62 3.76
CA ILE A 255 6.81 10.50 4.05
C ILE A 255 7.00 10.52 5.55
N ALA A 256 7.77 9.57 6.08
CA ALA A 256 8.12 9.48 7.49
C ALA A 256 9.61 9.66 7.72
N VAL A 257 9.95 10.01 8.96
CA VAL A 257 11.32 10.13 9.44
C VAL A 257 11.50 9.14 10.58
N THR A 258 12.40 8.18 10.35
CA THR A 258 12.80 7.17 11.33
C THR A 258 13.43 7.81 12.56
N ARG A 259 13.59 7.04 13.65
CA ARG A 259 14.21 7.54 14.88
C ARG A 259 15.65 7.97 14.66
N GLU A 260 16.31 7.38 13.67
CA GLU A 260 17.67 7.66 13.25
C GLU A 260 17.76 8.89 12.33
N GLY A 261 16.63 9.57 12.04
CA GLY A 261 16.60 10.77 11.21
C GLY A 261 16.64 10.48 9.70
N VAL A 262 16.36 9.23 9.30
CA VAL A 262 16.32 8.81 7.88
C VAL A 262 14.92 8.96 7.31
N VAL A 263 14.83 9.61 6.15
CA VAL A 263 13.60 9.80 5.37
C VAL A 263 13.18 8.51 4.66
N LYS A 264 11.91 8.11 4.83
CA LYS A 264 11.29 6.93 4.20
C LYS A 264 9.93 7.30 3.58
N TYR A 265 9.63 6.76 2.40
CA TYR A 265 8.36 6.96 1.68
C TYR A 265 7.39 5.84 2.05
N ILE A 266 6.35 6.17 2.81
CA ILE A 266 5.50 5.20 3.50
C ILE A 266 4.16 4.92 2.79
N ASP A 267 3.81 5.72 1.79
CA ASP A 267 2.69 5.50 0.89
C ASP A 267 3.24 5.31 -0.53
N LEU A 268 3.06 4.09 -1.04
CA LEU A 268 3.55 3.69 -2.35
C LEU A 268 2.42 3.33 -3.32
N GLU A 269 1.25 3.94 -3.14
CA GLU A 269 0.05 3.59 -3.92
C GLU A 269 0.07 4.13 -5.35
N HIS A 270 0.75 5.24 -5.63
CA HIS A 270 0.63 5.95 -6.91
C HIS A 270 1.99 6.16 -7.61
N PHE A 271 2.25 5.36 -8.65
CA PHE A 271 3.50 5.37 -9.40
C PHE A 271 3.35 5.44 -10.92
N ILE A 272 4.28 6.16 -11.53
CA ILE A 272 4.65 6.03 -12.93
C ILE A 272 6.06 5.45 -12.99
N LEU A 273 6.19 4.30 -13.66
CA LEU A 273 7.46 3.66 -13.96
C LEU A 273 7.87 4.01 -15.39
N ILE A 274 9.03 4.64 -15.55
CA ILE A 274 9.60 4.88 -16.89
C ILE A 274 10.58 3.77 -17.22
N ASP A 275 10.29 2.98 -18.24
CA ASP A 275 11.21 2.00 -18.82
C ASP A 275 12.35 2.74 -19.52
N LYS A 276 13.55 2.71 -18.92
CA LYS A 276 14.77 3.34 -19.46
C LYS A 276 15.29 2.64 -20.71
N ASN A 277 14.90 1.39 -20.91
CA ASN A 277 15.38 0.51 -21.96
C ASN A 277 14.32 0.30 -23.07
N SER A 278 13.30 1.16 -23.14
CA SER A 278 12.31 1.14 -24.22
C SER A 278 12.87 1.83 -25.48
N LYS A 279 12.41 1.41 -26.67
CA LYS A 279 12.80 2.05 -27.93
C LYS A 279 12.22 3.47 -27.98
N GLY A 280 13.08 4.47 -27.72
CA GLY A 280 12.70 5.89 -27.65
C GLY A 280 12.96 6.56 -26.30
N SER A 281 13.48 5.83 -25.30
CA SER A 281 13.69 6.33 -23.92
C SER A 281 14.78 7.39 -23.75
N SER A 282 15.58 7.69 -24.77
CA SER A 282 16.68 8.67 -24.69
C SER A 282 16.23 10.14 -24.47
N ARG A 283 14.93 10.39 -24.25
CA ARG A 283 14.36 11.75 -24.10
C ARG A 283 13.41 11.96 -22.90
N TYR A 284 13.21 10.98 -22.01
CA TYR A 284 12.19 11.06 -20.95
C TYR A 284 12.77 11.17 -19.52
N TYR A 285 13.85 11.93 -19.35
CA TYR A 285 14.25 12.38 -18.02
C TYR A 285 13.65 13.76 -17.81
N ILE A 286 12.66 13.86 -16.92
CA ILE A 286 12.18 15.14 -16.43
C ILE A 286 13.22 15.56 -15.38
N VAL A 287 14.02 16.57 -15.72
CA VAL A 287 14.92 17.27 -14.78
C VAL A 287 14.14 18.42 -14.15
#